data_AF-A0A3M8BF14-F1
#
_entry.id   AF-A0A3M8BF14-F1
#
_cell.length_a   1.000
_cell.length_b   1.000
_cell.length_c   1.000
_cell.angle_alpha   90.00
_cell.angle_beta   90.00
_cell.angle_gamma   90.00
#
_symmetry.space_group_name_H-M   'P 1'
#
loop_
_entity.id
_entity.type
_entity.pdbx_description
1 polymer ?
#
loop_
_entity_poly.entity_id
_entity_poly.type
_entity_poly.pdbx_seq_one_letter_code
_entity_poly.pdbx_strand_id
1 'polypeptide(L)'
;MTTNEMFSSEKYATRGVSERVPLDIQLALWSILDKRKQRGDTLDSMQVFELIVELVDGEPLQVVRNRQEQPPHEETIYLDVSEPVDGITLWVIDSGEYCTMLFPNEY
;
A
#
# COMPACT_ATOMS: atom_id res chain seq x y z
N MET A 1 7.06 -1.55 28.06
CA MET A 1 6.07 -1.43 26.99
C MET A 1 6.82 -1.76 25.72
N THR A 2 6.54 -2.89 25.09
CA THR A 2 7.11 -3.21 23.78
C THR A 2 6.51 -2.20 22.82
N THR A 3 7.32 -1.28 22.30
CA THR A 3 6.88 -0.40 21.21
C THR A 3 6.53 -1.33 20.05
N ASN A 4 5.24 -1.44 19.72
CA ASN A 4 4.85 -2.23 18.56
C ASN A 4 5.45 -1.55 17.33
N GLU A 5 6.16 -2.30 16.49
CA GLU A 5 6.73 -1.76 15.25
C GLU A 5 5.57 -1.44 14.29
N MET A 6 5.62 -0.30 13.59
CA MET A 6 4.53 0.10 12.68
C MET A 6 4.26 -1.00 11.65
N PHE A 7 2.99 -1.23 11.35
CA PHE A 7 2.52 -2.21 10.39
C PHE A 7 3.01 -3.66 10.64
N SER A 8 3.05 -4.10 11.91
CA SER A 8 3.49 -5.45 12.30
C SER A 8 2.41 -6.35 12.91
N SER A 9 1.23 -5.81 13.20
CA SER A 9 0.06 -6.55 13.69
C SER A 9 -0.70 -7.24 12.55
N GLU A 10 -1.85 -7.86 12.86
CA GLU A 10 -2.68 -8.49 11.84
C GLU A 10 -3.07 -7.51 10.71
N LYS A 11 -2.92 -7.98 9.47
CA LYS A 11 -3.16 -7.19 8.25
C LYS A 11 -4.50 -7.59 7.64
N TYR A 12 -5.37 -6.62 7.44
CA TYR A 12 -6.70 -6.79 6.85
C TYR A 12 -6.88 -5.87 5.64
N ALA A 13 -7.77 -6.27 4.73
CA ALA A 13 -8.31 -5.40 3.70
C ALA A 13 -9.83 -5.31 3.87
N THR A 14 -10.42 -4.15 3.62
CA THR A 14 -11.88 -4.04 3.58
C THR A 14 -12.46 -4.91 2.48
N ARG A 15 -13.77 -5.18 2.58
CA ARG A 15 -14.49 -5.90 1.53
C ARG A 15 -14.38 -5.15 0.19
N GLY A 16 -14.52 -3.83 0.19
CA GLY A 16 -14.42 -3.04 -1.04
C GLY A 16 -13.07 -3.23 -1.72
N VAL A 17 -11.97 -3.17 -0.95
CA VAL A 17 -10.61 -3.42 -1.49
C VAL A 17 -10.50 -4.84 -2.03
N SER A 18 -10.95 -5.83 -1.26
CA SER A 18 -10.88 -7.24 -1.63
C SER A 18 -11.63 -7.58 -2.93
N GLU A 19 -12.70 -6.84 -3.23
CA GLU A 19 -13.52 -7.02 -4.44
C GLU A 19 -12.97 -6.30 -5.67
N ARG A 20 -12.15 -5.25 -5.49
CA ARG A 20 -11.74 -4.33 -6.56
C ARG A 20 -10.25 -4.32 -6.87
N VAL A 21 -9.43 -4.82 -5.96
CA VAL A 21 -7.97 -4.84 -6.10
C VAL A 21 -7.50 -6.28 -6.04
N PRO A 22 -6.83 -6.79 -7.09
CA PRO A 22 -6.25 -8.14 -7.10
C PRO A 22 -5.38 -8.43 -5.87
N LEU A 23 -5.41 -9.69 -5.41
CA LEU A 23 -4.74 -10.11 -4.17
C LEU A 23 -3.22 -9.95 -4.25
N ASP A 24 -2.62 -10.21 -5.40
CA ASP A 24 -1.19 -10.02 -5.64
C ASP A 24 -0.76 -8.55 -5.47
N ILE A 25 -1.57 -7.60 -5.97
CA ILE A 25 -1.36 -6.16 -5.74
C ILE A 25 -1.48 -5.85 -4.25
N GLN A 26 -2.53 -6.34 -3.56
CA GLN A 26 -2.69 -6.11 -2.12
C GLN A 26 -1.47 -6.62 -1.32
N LEU A 27 -0.98 -7.83 -1.62
CA LEU A 27 0.21 -8.41 -1.01
C LEU A 27 1.47 -7.59 -1.33
N ALA A 28 1.58 -7.06 -2.54
CA ALA A 28 2.68 -6.17 -2.93
C ALA A 28 2.69 -4.88 -2.10
N LEU A 29 1.54 -4.24 -1.86
CA LEU A 29 1.46 -3.03 -1.04
C LEU A 29 1.94 -3.29 0.41
N TRP A 30 1.55 -4.42 1.00
CA TRP A 30 2.07 -4.82 2.30
C TRP A 30 3.58 -5.08 2.27
N SER A 31 4.07 -5.73 1.21
CA SER A 31 5.50 -6.00 1.04
C SER A 31 6.32 -4.72 0.87
N ILE A 32 5.77 -3.67 0.25
CA ILE A 32 6.42 -2.35 0.17
C ILE A 32 6.70 -1.84 1.58
N LEU A 33 5.70 -1.81 2.47
CA LEU A 33 5.90 -1.37 3.86
C LEU A 33 6.91 -2.25 4.62
N ASP A 34 6.87 -3.57 4.44
CA ASP A 34 7.84 -4.47 5.07
C ASP A 34 9.28 -4.20 4.58
N LYS A 35 9.48 -3.90 3.30
CA LYS A 35 10.79 -3.53 2.73
C LYS A 35 11.26 -2.17 3.24
N ARG A 36 10.37 -1.19 3.37
CA ARG A 36 10.69 0.13 3.94
C ARG A 36 11.19 0.01 5.37
N LYS A 37 10.53 -0.82 6.20
CA LYS A 37 10.99 -1.13 7.56
C LYS A 37 12.38 -1.77 7.57
N GLN A 38 12.62 -2.76 6.71
CA GLN A 38 13.93 -3.41 6.59
C GLN A 38 15.05 -2.45 6.15
N ARG A 39 14.70 -1.42 5.36
CA ARG A 39 15.60 -0.34 4.94
C ARG A 39 15.91 0.65 6.08
N GLY A 40 15.14 0.61 7.16
CA GLY A 40 15.27 1.52 8.31
C GLY A 40 14.47 2.82 8.16
N ASP A 41 13.47 2.85 7.26
CA ASP A 41 12.59 4.00 7.11
C ASP A 41 11.73 4.18 8.38
N THR A 42 11.57 5.43 8.82
CA THR A 42 10.54 5.79 9.81
C THR A 42 9.20 5.92 9.11
N LEU A 43 8.22 5.10 9.49
CA LEU A 43 6.84 5.16 8.99
C LEU A 43 5.93 5.85 10.01
N ASP A 44 4.96 6.64 9.53
CA ASP A 44 3.80 7.05 10.32
C ASP A 44 2.70 5.97 10.27
N SER A 45 1.59 6.20 10.98
CA SER A 45 0.47 5.26 11.04
C SER A 45 -0.44 5.27 9.81
N MET A 46 -0.20 6.12 8.79
CA MET A 46 -1.07 6.23 7.61
C MET A 46 -0.27 6.34 6.32
N GLN A 47 -0.40 5.32 5.48
CA GLN A 47 0.29 5.23 4.20
C GLN A 47 -0.72 5.35 3.07
N VAL A 48 -0.46 6.24 2.12
CA VAL A 48 -1.30 6.43 0.94
C VAL A 48 -0.66 5.70 -0.23
N PHE A 49 -1.47 4.94 -0.95
CA PHE A 49 -1.07 4.24 -2.18
C PHE A 49 -1.97 4.68 -3.32
N GLU A 50 -1.39 5.26 -4.37
CA GLU A 50 -2.05 5.52 -5.64
C GLU A 50 -1.65 4.43 -6.64
N LEU A 51 -2.64 3.76 -7.22
CA LEU A 51 -2.49 2.71 -8.22
C LEU A 51 -2.91 3.26 -9.58
N ILE A 52 -1.98 3.30 -10.52
CA ILE A 52 -2.21 3.72 -11.90
C ILE A 52 -1.62 2.71 -12.87
N VAL A 53 -2.10 2.74 -14.11
CA VAL A 53 -1.54 1.93 -15.19
C VAL A 53 -0.76 2.82 -16.15
N GLU A 54 0.50 2.46 -16.41
CA GLU A 54 1.33 3.07 -17.44
C GLU A 54 1.60 2.05 -18.55
N LEU A 55 1.64 2.51 -19.81
CA LEU A 55 2.06 1.67 -20.93
C LEU A 55 3.58 1.79 -21.11
N VAL A 56 4.31 0.69 -20.97
CA VAL A 56 5.75 0.61 -21.20
C VAL A 56 5.98 -0.34 -22.37
N ASP A 57 6.59 0.18 -23.45
CA ASP A 57 6.80 -0.55 -24.70
C ASP A 57 5.52 -1.18 -25.29
N GLY A 58 4.35 -0.59 -25.02
CA GLY A 58 3.05 -1.03 -25.49
C GLY A 58 2.33 -2.01 -24.56
N GLU A 59 2.97 -2.46 -23.49
CA GLU A 59 2.40 -3.37 -22.49
C GLU A 59 1.96 -2.62 -21.23
N PRO A 60 0.82 -2.97 -20.61
CA PRO A 60 0.35 -2.35 -19.39
C PRO A 60 1.17 -2.79 -18.19
N LEU A 61 1.64 -1.83 -17.40
CA LEU A 61 2.40 -2.05 -16.18
C LEU A 61 1.69 -1.38 -15.00
N GLN A 62 1.61 -2.08 -13.86
CA GLN A 62 1.08 -1.47 -12.64
C GLN A 62 2.13 -0.54 -12.05
N VAL A 63 1.72 0.70 -11.80
CA VAL A 63 2.53 1.69 -11.08
C VAL A 63 1.87 1.95 -9.74
N VAL A 64 2.69 1.95 -8.69
CA VAL A 64 2.30 2.21 -7.31
C VAL A 64 3.07 3.42 -6.82
N ARG A 65 2.37 4.49 -6.47
CA ARG A 65 2.96 5.64 -5.78
C ARG A 65 2.60 5.55 -4.30
N ASN A 66 3.59 5.32 -3.46
CA ASN A 66 3.43 5.31 -2.00
C ASN A 66 3.86 6.66 -1.43
N ARG A 67 3.02 7.23 -0.55
CA ARG A 67 3.29 8.49 0.16
C ARG A 67 2.96 8.37 1.63
N GLN A 68 3.66 9.15 2.45
CA GLN A 68 3.36 9.37 3.87
C GLN A 68 3.62 10.83 4.26
N GLU A 69 3.08 11.28 5.38
CA GLU A 69 3.19 12.68 5.82
C GLU A 69 4.37 12.93 6.77
N GLN A 70 4.70 11.99 7.67
CA GLN A 70 5.72 12.23 8.71
C GLN A 70 6.66 11.03 8.99
N PRO A 71 7.98 11.18 8.76
CA PRO A 71 8.60 12.22 7.94
C PRO A 71 8.05 12.17 6.50
N PRO A 72 7.97 13.31 5.79
CA PRO A 72 7.49 13.30 4.41
C PRO A 72 8.32 12.34 3.55
N HIS A 73 7.63 11.43 2.85
CA HIS A 73 8.27 10.48 1.96
C HIS A 73 7.33 10.16 0.79
N GLU A 74 7.93 9.94 -0.38
CA GLU A 74 7.26 9.49 -1.58
C GLU A 74 8.18 8.57 -2.37
N GLU A 75 7.67 7.42 -2.80
CA GLU A 75 8.37 6.53 -3.75
C GLU A 75 7.41 5.94 -4.79
N THR A 76 7.95 5.65 -5.97
CA THR A 76 7.22 5.01 -7.07
C THR A 76 7.79 3.63 -7.32
N ILE A 77 6.93 2.62 -7.36
CA ILE A 77 7.27 1.23 -7.60
C ILE A 77 6.51 0.74 -8.83
N TYR A 78 7.22 0.03 -9.70
CA TYR A 78 6.64 -0.65 -10.84
C TYR A 78 6.46 -2.13 -10.51
N LEU A 79 5.26 -2.65 -10.72
CA LEU A 79 4.89 -4.04 -10.47
C LEU A 79 4.47 -4.71 -11.77
N ASP A 80 5.07 -5.87 -12.02
CA ASP A 80 4.62 -6.79 -13.06
C ASP A 80 3.52 -7.69 -12.47
N VAL A 81 2.28 -7.45 -12.90
CA VAL A 81 1.07 -8.12 -12.39
C VAL A 81 0.17 -8.49 -13.57
N SER A 82 -0.60 -9.57 -13.43
CA SER A 82 -1.43 -10.06 -14.53
C SER A 82 -2.62 -9.16 -14.84
N GLU A 83 -3.17 -8.50 -13.82
CA GLU A 83 -4.37 -7.67 -13.91
C GLU A 83 -4.12 -6.30 -13.26
N PRO A 84 -3.47 -5.36 -13.96
CA PRO A 84 -3.19 -4.05 -13.41
C PRO A 84 -4.48 -3.23 -13.28
N VAL A 85 -4.56 -2.40 -12.23
CA VAL A 85 -5.71 -1.55 -11.90
C VAL A 85 -5.32 -0.08 -11.96
N ASP A 86 -6.26 0.75 -12.46
CA ASP A 86 -6.06 2.17 -12.71
C ASP A 86 -6.99 3.06 -11.88
N GLY A 87 -6.51 4.25 -11.54
CA GLY A 87 -7.31 5.29 -10.88
C GLY A 87 -7.80 4.94 -9.47
N ILE A 88 -7.04 4.12 -8.73
CA ILE A 88 -7.37 3.71 -7.37
C ILE A 88 -6.46 4.41 -6.36
N THR A 89 -7.04 4.96 -5.30
CA THR A 89 -6.31 5.39 -4.11
C THR A 89 -6.73 4.53 -2.92
N LEU A 90 -5.76 4.01 -2.19
CA LEU A 90 -5.95 3.25 -0.97
C LEU A 90 -5.21 3.91 0.19
N TRP A 91 -5.80 3.82 1.37
CA TRP A 91 -5.13 4.10 2.64
C TRP A 91 -4.78 2.78 3.31
N VAL A 92 -3.59 2.71 3.88
CA VAL A 92 -3.14 1.63 4.75
C VAL A 92 -2.86 2.24 6.11
N ILE A 93 -3.67 1.86 7.10
CA ILE A 93 -3.67 2.46 8.44
C ILE A 93 -3.26 1.42 9.46
N ASP A 94 -2.34 1.79 10.35
CA ASP A 94 -2.08 1.06 11.59
C ASP A 94 -2.84 1.72 12.73
N SER A 95 -3.81 1.01 13.32
CA SER A 95 -4.60 1.52 14.45
C SER A 95 -3.89 1.41 15.80
N GLY A 96 -2.73 0.73 15.84
CA GLY A 96 -2.07 0.28 17.06
C GLY A 96 -2.52 -1.12 17.52
N GLU A 97 -3.68 -1.60 17.05
CA GLU A 97 -4.19 -2.95 17.33
C GLU A 97 -4.09 -3.86 16.10
N TYR A 98 -4.47 -3.35 14.92
CA TYR A 98 -4.43 -4.06 13.65
C TYR A 98 -4.18 -3.08 12.50
N CYS A 99 -3.77 -3.62 11.35
CA CYS A 99 -3.56 -2.85 10.14
C CYS A 99 -4.69 -3.08 9.14
N THR A 100 -5.17 -2.02 8.50
CA THR A 100 -6.25 -2.11 7.51
C THR A 100 -5.90 -1.37 6.24
N MET A 101 -6.10 -2.02 5.10
CA MET A 101 -6.14 -1.42 3.78
C MET A 101 -7.60 -1.12 3.40
N LEU A 102 -7.89 0.13 3.03
CA LEU A 102 -9.23 0.60 2.73
C LEU A 102 -9.23 1.70 1.67
N PHE A 103 -10.38 1.92 1.02
CA PHE A 103 -10.57 3.12 0.22
C PHE A 103 -10.78 4.35 1.13
N PRO A 104 -10.40 5.57 0.70
CA PRO A 104 -10.62 6.79 1.48
C PRO A 104 -12.09 7.06 1.86
N ASN A 105 -13.04 6.58 1.06
CA ASN A 105 -14.47 6.73 1.34
C ASN A 105 -15.05 5.63 2.25
N GLU A 106 -14.25 4.67 2.69
CA GLU A 106 -14.60 3.65 3.68
C GLU A 106 -14.14 4.00 5.10
N TYR A 107 -13.42 5.11 5.26
CA TYR A 107 -13.02 5.68 6.55
C TYR A 107 -14.09 6.64 7.08
#